data_AF-A0A6P0JZ35-F1
#
_entry.id   AF-A0A6P0JZ35-F1
#
_cell.length_a   1.000
_cell.length_b   1.000
_cell.length_c   1.000
_cell.angle_alpha   90.00
_cell.angle_beta   90.00
_cell.angle_gamma   90.00
#
_symmetry.space_group_name_H-M   'P 1'
#
loop_
_entity.id
_entity.type
_entity.pdbx_description
1 polymer ?
#
loop_
_entity_poly.entity_id
_entity_poly.type
_entity_poly.pdbx_seq_one_letter_code
_entity_poly.pdbx_strand_id
1 'polypeptide(L)'
;MIQNDIWIKEMAQQGMITPFESTLVRRIEDSHVISYGLSSFGYDIRLSTAEFRIFRHIPGTVVDPKNFTPANLDPVQLHHDENGSFFILPAHSYGL
;
A
#
# COMPACT_ATOMS: atom_id res chain seq x y z
N MET A 1 -14.53 -8.26 -18.89
CA MET A 1 -13.66 -9.43 -18.72
C MET A 1 -12.47 -9.00 -17.88
N ILE A 2 -12.06 -9.78 -16.88
CA ILE A 2 -10.88 -9.48 -16.05
C ILE A 2 -9.63 -9.86 -16.87
N GLN A 3 -8.61 -9.01 -16.85
CA GLN A 3 -7.38 -9.22 -17.61
C GLN A 3 -6.46 -10.23 -16.91
N ASN A 4 -5.80 -11.07 -17.70
CA ASN A 4 -4.88 -12.09 -17.20
C ASN A 4 -3.44 -11.56 -17.07
N ASP A 5 -2.57 -12.39 -16.50
CA ASP A 5 -1.15 -12.14 -16.32
C ASP A 5 -0.41 -11.75 -17.62
N ILE A 6 -0.69 -12.41 -18.75
CA ILE A 6 -0.10 -12.10 -20.06
C ILE A 6 -0.37 -10.64 -20.43
N TRP A 7 -1.64 -10.22 -20.40
CA TRP A 7 -2.03 -8.85 -20.74
C TRP A 7 -1.43 -7.83 -19.75
N ILE A 8 -1.45 -8.14 -18.44
CA ILE A 8 -0.88 -7.26 -17.42
C ILE A 8 0.62 -7.06 -17.66
N LYS A 9 1.34 -8.12 -18.03
CA LYS A 9 2.78 -8.07 -18.33
C LYS A 9 3.08 -7.22 -19.57
N GLU A 10 2.28 -7.36 -20.63
CA GLU A 10 2.39 -6.52 -21.84
C GLU A 10 2.16 -5.04 -21.53
N MET A 11 1.15 -4.73 -20.73
CA MET A 11 0.86 -3.34 -20.34
C MET A 11 1.91 -2.77 -19.38
N ALA A 12 2.48 -3.59 -18.50
CA ALA A 12 3.58 -3.17 -17.64
C ALA A 12 4.82 -2.78 -18.45
N GLN A 13 5.13 -3.51 -19.54
CA GLN A 13 6.20 -3.12 -20.48
C GLN A 13 5.95 -1.78 -21.17
N GLN A 14 4.68 -1.37 -21.28
CA GLN A 14 4.26 -0.06 -21.80
C GLN A 14 4.19 1.03 -20.71
N GLY A 15 4.61 0.73 -19.47
CA GLY A 15 4.66 1.70 -18.38
C GLY A 15 3.42 1.78 -17.50
N MET A 16 2.49 0.82 -17.61
CA MET A 16 1.29 0.80 -16.75
C MET A 16 1.64 0.61 -15.26
N ILE A 17 2.67 -0.17 -14.95
CA ILE A 17 3.11 -0.45 -13.57
C ILE A 17 4.63 -0.29 -13.52
N THR A 18 5.16 0.51 -12.60
CA THR A 18 6.60 0.69 -12.42
C THR A 18 6.92 1.03 -10.97
N PRO A 19 7.86 0.32 -10.32
CA PRO A 19 8.55 -0.90 -10.78
C PRO A 19 7.60 -2.11 -10.88
N PHE A 20 7.88 -3.04 -11.81
CA PHE A 20 7.04 -4.22 -12.06
C PHE A 20 7.75 -5.53 -11.70
N GLU A 21 7.05 -6.39 -10.95
CA GLU A 21 7.50 -7.72 -10.53
C GLU A 21 6.76 -8.77 -11.37
N SER A 22 7.48 -9.41 -12.28
CA SER A 22 6.87 -10.31 -13.28
C SER A 22 6.36 -11.65 -12.73
N THR A 23 6.58 -11.91 -11.44
CA THR A 23 6.14 -13.11 -10.73
C THR A 23 5.66 -12.74 -9.34
N LEU A 24 4.87 -13.62 -8.71
CA LEU A 24 4.42 -13.44 -7.34
C LEU A 24 5.55 -13.80 -6.36
N VAL A 25 6.19 -12.77 -5.81
CA VAL A 25 7.24 -12.86 -4.79
C VAL A 25 6.61 -13.28 -3.47
N ARG A 26 7.17 -14.30 -2.81
CA ARG A 26 6.70 -14.82 -1.51
C ARG A 26 7.81 -14.94 -0.46
N ARG A 27 9.05 -14.74 -0.89
CA ARG A 27 10.25 -14.80 -0.08
C ARG A 27 11.23 -13.73 -0.53
N ILE A 28 11.89 -13.09 0.43
CA ILE A 28 13.03 -12.22 0.21
C ILE A 28 14.15 -12.78 1.08
N GLU A 29 15.29 -13.10 0.47
CA GLU A 29 16.38 -13.84 1.13
C GLU A 29 15.82 -15.14 1.76
N ASP A 30 16.04 -15.34 3.07
CA ASP A 30 15.57 -16.51 3.82
C ASP A 30 14.23 -16.27 4.55
N SER A 31 13.60 -15.11 4.37
CA SER A 31 12.38 -14.72 5.07
C SER A 31 11.13 -14.82 4.21
N HIS A 32 10.04 -15.31 4.80
CA HIS A 32 8.70 -15.23 4.21
C HIS A 32 8.17 -13.80 4.29
N VAL A 33 7.47 -13.35 3.25
CA VAL A 33 6.84 -12.02 3.18
C VAL A 33 5.38 -12.13 2.79
N ILE A 34 4.60 -11.08 3.07
CA ILE A 34 3.30 -10.88 2.43
C ILE A 34 3.57 -10.77 0.92
N SER A 35 2.93 -11.62 0.13
CA SER A 35 3.27 -11.76 -1.28
C SER A 35 2.90 -10.52 -2.09
N TYR A 36 3.68 -10.24 -3.13
CA TYR A 36 3.43 -9.13 -4.05
C TYR A 36 3.90 -9.45 -5.47
N GLY A 37 3.40 -8.70 -6.46
CA GLY A 37 3.73 -8.88 -7.87
C GLY A 37 2.62 -9.55 -8.68
N LEU A 38 2.98 -10.04 -9.87
CA LEU A 38 2.02 -10.57 -10.84
C LEU A 38 1.37 -11.88 -10.40
N SER A 39 0.04 -11.92 -10.41
CA SER A 39 -0.82 -13.09 -10.22
C SER A 39 -1.62 -13.39 -11.49
N SER A 40 -2.30 -14.54 -11.56
CA SER A 40 -2.93 -15.03 -12.80
C SER A 40 -3.94 -14.06 -13.42
N PHE A 41 -4.64 -13.28 -12.60
CA PHE A 41 -5.67 -12.31 -13.04
C PHE A 41 -5.60 -11.00 -12.24
N GLY A 42 -4.41 -10.62 -11.79
CA GLY A 42 -4.24 -9.45 -10.94
C GLY A 42 -2.78 -9.15 -10.64
N TYR A 43 -2.55 -8.06 -9.92
CA TYR A 43 -1.23 -7.64 -9.49
C TYR A 43 -1.28 -7.15 -8.05
N ASP A 44 -0.49 -7.78 -7.19
CA ASP A 44 -0.45 -7.48 -5.77
C ASP A 44 0.54 -6.33 -5.53
N ILE A 45 0.03 -5.17 -5.11
CA ILE A 45 0.83 -3.97 -4.83
C ILE A 45 1.49 -4.02 -3.44
N ARG A 46 2.51 -3.17 -3.24
CA ARG A 46 3.24 -3.05 -1.98
C ARG A 46 2.87 -1.76 -1.26
N LEU A 47 2.93 -1.78 0.07
CA LEU A 47 2.91 -0.57 0.89
C LEU A 47 4.28 0.12 0.83
N SER A 48 4.30 1.43 0.56
CA SER A 48 5.53 2.21 0.54
C SER A 48 6.01 2.50 1.97
N THR A 49 7.32 2.50 2.18
CA THR A 49 7.93 2.97 3.44
C THR A 49 8.09 4.49 3.49
N ALA A 50 7.80 5.20 2.39
CA ALA A 50 8.09 6.63 2.26
C ALA A 50 7.06 7.53 2.98
N GLU A 51 5.78 7.16 2.95
CA GLU A 51 4.71 7.96 3.54
C GLU A 51 3.55 7.05 3.96
N PHE A 52 3.01 7.32 5.14
CA PHE A 52 1.76 6.77 5.64
C PHE A 52 1.08 7.80 6.52
N ARG A 53 -0.22 8.01 6.34
CA ARG A 53 -1.01 8.97 7.13
C ARG A 53 -2.18 8.28 7.79
N ILE A 54 -2.55 8.72 8.98
CA ILE A 54 -3.71 8.19 9.69
C ILE A 54 -4.76 9.26 9.91
N PHE A 55 -6.03 8.84 9.86
CA PHE A 55 -7.13 9.70 10.20
C PHE A 55 -7.16 9.96 11.70
N ARG A 56 -7.26 11.24 12.06
CA ARG A 56 -7.53 11.67 13.43
C ARG A 56 -8.87 12.37 13.54
N HIS A 57 -9.52 12.18 14.68
CA HIS A 57 -10.75 12.88 15.00
C HIS A 57 -10.43 14.25 15.60
N ILE A 58 -10.92 15.31 14.95
CA ILE A 58 -10.88 16.67 15.51
C ILE A 58 -12.22 16.93 16.21
N PRO A 59 -12.24 17.07 17.55
CA PRO A 59 -13.47 17.30 18.31
C PRO A 59 -14.28 18.48 17.79
N GLY A 60 -15.60 18.29 17.67
CA GLY A 60 -16.52 19.34 17.23
C GLY A 60 -16.54 19.58 15.71
N THR A 61 -15.84 18.76 14.93
CA THR A 61 -15.85 18.83 13.46
C THR A 61 -16.42 17.56 12.84
N VAL A 62 -16.84 17.67 11.59
CA VAL A 62 -17.27 16.54 10.76
C VAL A 62 -16.36 16.50 9.53
N VAL A 63 -15.98 15.31 9.09
CA VAL A 63 -15.23 15.13 7.85
C VAL A 63 -16.18 15.37 6.67
N ASP A 64 -15.97 16.46 5.94
CA ASP A 64 -16.67 16.73 4.68
C ASP A 64 -15.84 16.16 3.50
N PRO A 65 -16.29 15.08 2.83
CA PRO A 65 -15.57 14.51 1.70
C PRO A 65 -15.52 15.44 0.48
N LYS A 66 -16.40 16.45 0.39
CA LYS A 66 -16.38 17.45 -0.69
C LYS A 66 -15.44 18.62 -0.39
N ASN A 67 -15.08 18.83 0.88
CA ASN A 67 -14.18 19.88 1.32
C ASN A 67 -13.20 19.33 2.38
N PHE A 68 -12.37 18.40 1.95
CA PHE A 68 -11.47 17.67 2.84
C PHE A 68 -10.38 18.58 3.44
N THR A 69 -10.22 18.53 4.76
CA THR A 69 -9.14 19.26 5.46
C THR A 69 -7.96 18.34 5.76
N PRO A 70 -6.72 18.72 5.37
CA PRO A 70 -5.51 17.98 5.73
C PRO A 70 -5.29 17.83 7.23
N ALA A 71 -5.91 18.69 8.04
CA ALA A 71 -5.83 18.61 9.50
C ALA A 71 -6.38 17.30 10.06
N ASN A 72 -7.21 16.57 9.32
CA ASN A 72 -7.72 15.25 9.72
C ASN A 72 -6.72 14.11 9.46
N LEU A 73 -5.55 14.39 8.87
CA LEU A 73 -4.51 13.40 8.58
C LEU A 73 -3.19 13.77 9.23
N ASP A 74 -2.68 12.87 10.07
CA ASP A 74 -1.36 13.01 10.66
C ASP A 74 -0.38 12.03 9.98
N PRO A 75 0.85 12.46 9.67
CA PRO A 75 1.88 11.55 9.22
C PRO A 75 2.26 10.58 10.34
N VAL A 76 2.47 9.31 9.99
CA VAL A 76 2.92 8.28 10.92
C VAL A 76 4.41 8.05 10.76
N GLN A 77 5.09 7.87 11.88
CA GLN A 77 6.50 7.50 11.89
C GLN A 77 6.69 6.05 11.43
N LEU A 78 7.67 5.81 10.56
CA LEU A 78 8.12 4.46 10.26
C LEU A 78 8.92 3.91 11.45
N HIS A 79 8.49 2.75 11.95
CA HIS A 79 9.15 2.02 13.02
C HIS A 79 10.04 0.91 12.45
N HIS A 80 11.06 0.53 13.21
CA HIS A 80 11.97 -0.56 12.87
C HIS A 80 12.21 -1.43 14.10
N ASP A 81 12.07 -2.74 13.95
CA ASP A 81 12.46 -3.74 14.94
C ASP A 81 13.07 -5.00 14.27
N GLU A 82 13.21 -6.08 15.04
CA GLU A 82 13.72 -7.38 14.55
C GLU A 82 12.88 -8.01 13.42
N ASN A 83 11.62 -7.60 13.26
CA ASN A 83 10.70 -8.08 12.22
C ASN A 83 10.67 -7.17 10.98
N GLY A 84 11.44 -6.09 10.97
CA GLY A 84 11.58 -5.18 9.82
C GLY A 84 10.95 -3.81 10.06
N SER A 85 10.44 -3.21 8.99
CA SER A 85 9.92 -1.83 9.00
C SER A 85 8.41 -1.81 8.90
N PHE A 86 7.73 -1.01 9.73
CA PHE A 86 6.27 -0.97 9.78
C PHE A 86 5.71 0.36 10.28
N PHE A 87 4.43 0.60 9.99
CA PHE A 87 3.66 1.70 10.57
C PHE A 87 2.65 1.15 11.58
N ILE A 88 2.30 1.94 12.59
CA ILE A 88 1.27 1.59 13.57
C ILE A 88 -0.04 2.27 13.18
N LEU A 89 -1.07 1.48 12.89
CA LEU A 89 -2.44 1.95 12.70
C LEU A 89 -3.21 1.83 14.03
N PRO A 90 -3.65 2.94 14.64
CA PRO A 90 -4.44 2.88 15.87
C PRO A 90 -5.76 2.12 15.69
N ALA A 91 -6.22 1.47 16.76
CA ALA A 91 -7.52 0.81 16.77
C ALA A 91 -8.63 1.81 16.42
N HIS A 92 -9.59 1.35 15.62
CA HIS A 92 -10.74 2.15 15.16
C HIS A 92 -10.35 3.41 14.35
N SER A 93 -9.20 3.39 13.67
CA SER A 93 -8.78 4.43 12.71
C SER A 93 -8.60 3.85 11.31
N TYR A 94 -8.26 4.70 10.34
CA TYR A 94 -7.98 4.39 8.94
C TYR A 94 -6.64 4.99 8.53
N GLY A 95 -5.94 4.34 7.59
CA GLY A 95 -4.67 4.80 7.03
C GLY A 95 -4.77 5.13 5.53
N LEU A 96 -3.91 6.02 5.07
CA LEU A 96 -3.66 6.37 3.66
C LEU A 96 -2.19 6.17 3.31
#